data_AF-A0A7X8AIU7-F1
#
_entry.id   AF-A0A7X8AIU7-F1
#
_cell.length_a   1.000
_cell.length_b   1.000
_cell.length_c   1.000
_cell.angle_alpha   90.00
_cell.angle_beta   90.00
_cell.angle_gamma   90.00
#
_symmetry.space_group_name_H-M   'P 1'
#
loop_
_entity.id
_entity.type
_entity.pdbx_description
1 polymer ?
#
loop_
_entity_poly.entity_id
_entity_poly.type
_entity_poly.pdbx_seq_one_letter_code
_entity_poly.pdbx_strand_id
1 'polypeptide(L)'
;WYSWSAQIKVVWDRMLPYISEKTKSVITGKECVLLATAGDIYESAFNGVLESFDRSTSLLGLNVAGKVCAYNVYDIGDIEQNDWLNRAKELGVAVGGQIKES
;
A
#
# COMPACT_ATOMS: atom_id res chain seq x y z
N TRP A 1 -12.96 -1.49 9.93
CA TRP A 1 -12.51 -2.88 10.11
C TRP A 1 -12.39 -3.55 8.76
N TYR A 2 -11.37 -4.39 8.55
CA TYR A 2 -11.07 -5.06 7.26
C TYR A 2 -10.95 -4.11 6.04
N SER A 3 -10.61 -2.85 6.30
CA SER A 3 -10.50 -1.77 5.33
C SER A 3 -9.61 -0.67 5.91
N TRP A 4 -9.41 0.42 5.16
CA TRP A 4 -8.61 1.57 5.56
C TRP A 4 -9.05 2.16 6.91
N SER A 5 -8.09 2.75 7.63
CA SER A 5 -8.44 3.69 8.68
C SER A 5 -9.20 4.88 8.08
N ALA A 6 -10.10 5.49 8.85
CA ALA A 6 -10.83 6.67 8.42
C ALA A 6 -9.87 7.80 7.97
N GLN A 7 -8.71 7.91 8.63
CA GLN A 7 -7.66 8.87 8.30
C GLN A 7 -7.06 8.61 6.91
N ILE A 8 -6.75 7.35 6.57
CA ILE A 8 -6.19 7.00 5.25
C ILE A 8 -7.25 7.19 4.15
N LYS A 9 -8.52 6.84 4.41
CA LYS A 9 -9.60 7.06 3.43
C LYS A 9 -9.73 8.53 3.02
N VAL A 10 -9.58 9.44 3.98
CA VAL A 10 -9.60 10.89 3.75
C VAL A 10 -8.40 11.37 2.92
N VAL A 11 -7.26 10.68 2.95
CA VAL A 11 -6.13 10.93 2.05
C VAL A 11 -6.47 10.47 0.62
N TRP A 12 -7.04 9.27 0.46
CA TRP A 12 -7.48 8.77 -0.85
C TRP A 12 -8.47 9.71 -1.53
N ASP A 13 -9.43 10.26 -0.78
CA ASP A 13 -10.41 11.20 -1.34
C ASP A 13 -9.77 12.48 -1.88
N ARG A 14 -8.66 12.92 -1.27
CA ARG A 14 -7.87 14.06 -1.75
C ARG A 14 -6.99 13.73 -2.96
N MET A 15 -6.86 12.47 -3.34
CA MET A 15 -6.14 12.07 -4.54
C MET A 15 -7.03 12.14 -5.79
N LEU A 16 -8.36 12.11 -5.65
CA LEU A 16 -9.28 12.15 -6.79
C LEU A 16 -9.10 13.33 -7.74
N PRO A 17 -8.79 14.57 -7.29
CA PRO A 17 -8.55 15.68 -8.23
C PRO A 17 -7.41 15.43 -9.23
N TYR A 18 -6.46 14.53 -8.94
CA TYR A 18 -5.36 14.23 -9.84
C TYR A 18 -5.78 13.41 -11.08
N ILE A 19 -7.00 12.87 -11.13
CA ILE A 19 -7.54 12.22 -12.33
C ILE A 19 -8.04 13.22 -13.37
N SER A 20 -8.20 14.50 -12.98
CA SER A 20 -8.74 15.53 -13.86
C SER A 20 -7.70 15.98 -14.87
N GLU A 21 -8.08 16.11 -16.15
CA GLU A 21 -7.23 16.71 -17.20
C GLU A 21 -6.80 18.16 -16.89
N LYS A 22 -7.49 18.82 -15.97
CA LYS A 22 -7.19 20.19 -15.52
C LYS A 22 -6.21 20.25 -14.35
N THR A 23 -5.76 19.10 -13.85
CA THR A 23 -4.78 19.05 -12.76
C THR A 23 -3.47 19.72 -13.19
N LYS A 24 -2.85 20.47 -12.28
CA LYS A 24 -1.51 21.05 -12.49
C LYS A 24 -0.38 20.06 -12.19
N SER A 25 -0.70 18.97 -11.50
CA SER A 25 0.27 17.98 -11.03
C SER A 25 -0.12 16.61 -11.56
N VAL A 26 0.83 15.93 -12.21
CA VAL A 26 0.64 14.58 -12.75
C VAL A 26 1.22 13.57 -11.78
N ILE A 27 0.40 12.59 -11.38
CA ILE A 27 0.83 11.45 -10.56
C ILE A 27 0.81 10.13 -11.33
N THR A 28 0.19 10.09 -12.50
CA THR A 28 0.17 8.93 -13.38
C THR A 28 1.60 8.44 -13.68
N GLY A 29 1.80 7.12 -13.66
CA GLY A 29 3.09 6.46 -13.84
C GLY A 29 3.98 6.46 -12.59
N LYS A 30 3.61 7.15 -11.50
CA LYS A 30 4.37 7.07 -10.25
C LYS A 30 4.20 5.71 -9.60
N GLU A 31 5.27 5.24 -8.97
CA GLU A 31 5.28 4.00 -8.23
C GLU A 31 4.63 4.15 -6.84
N CYS A 32 4.02 3.08 -6.36
CA CYS A 32 3.45 2.99 -5.02
C CYS A 32 3.59 1.58 -4.44
N VAL A 33 3.60 1.50 -3.12
CA VAL A 33 3.62 0.23 -2.38
C VAL A 33 2.55 0.23 -1.29
N LEU A 34 2.07 -0.95 -0.90
CA LEU A 34 1.19 -1.14 0.24
C LEU A 34 1.92 -1.90 1.35
N LEU A 35 2.00 -1.33 2.54
CA LEU A 35 2.43 -2.01 3.76
C LEU A 35 1.27 -1.98 4.76
N ALA A 36 0.82 -3.15 5.21
CA ALA A 36 -0.31 -3.26 6.13
C ALA A 36 -0.08 -4.39 7.15
N THR A 37 -0.62 -4.23 8.35
CA THR A 37 -0.62 -5.25 9.41
C THR A 37 -2.05 -5.56 9.86
N ALA A 38 -2.27 -6.76 10.36
CA ALA A 38 -3.54 -7.18 10.95
C ALA A 38 -3.29 -8.18 12.09
N GLY A 39 -4.09 -8.07 13.15
CA GLY A 39 -4.08 -9.03 14.26
C GLY A 39 -4.73 -10.37 13.94
N ASP A 40 -5.57 -10.44 12.91
CA ASP A 40 -6.15 -11.67 12.42
C ASP A 40 -5.09 -12.67 11.98
N ILE A 41 -5.32 -13.96 12.24
CA ILE A 41 -4.40 -15.04 11.88
C ILE A 41 -4.47 -15.44 10.40
N TYR A 42 -5.39 -14.84 9.64
CA TYR A 42 -5.63 -15.16 8.23
C TYR A 42 -5.36 -13.95 7.34
N GLU A 43 -4.69 -14.18 6.21
CA GLU A 43 -4.44 -13.15 5.20
C GLU A 43 -5.73 -12.55 4.61
N SER A 44 -6.84 -13.28 4.65
CA SER A 44 -8.15 -12.82 4.16
C SER A 44 -8.64 -11.54 4.86
N ALA A 45 -8.08 -11.18 6.01
CA ALA A 45 -8.32 -9.92 6.69
C ALA A 45 -7.99 -8.69 5.81
N PHE A 46 -7.11 -8.85 4.82
CA PHE A 46 -6.71 -7.78 3.91
C PHE A 46 -7.57 -7.66 2.65
N ASN A 47 -8.51 -8.57 2.38
CA ASN A 47 -9.27 -8.59 1.11
C ASN A 47 -9.93 -7.24 0.78
N GLY A 48 -10.53 -6.59 1.78
CA GLY A 48 -11.18 -5.29 1.58
C GLY A 48 -10.20 -4.15 1.31
N VAL A 49 -9.02 -4.14 1.95
CA VAL A 49 -8.00 -3.11 1.71
C VAL A 49 -7.29 -3.32 0.38
N LEU A 50 -7.03 -4.58 0.00
CA LEU A 50 -6.40 -4.95 -1.27
C LEU A 50 -7.26 -4.57 -2.46
N GLU A 51 -8.54 -4.94 -2.44
CA GLU A 51 -9.49 -4.60 -3.50
C GLU A 51 -9.62 -3.07 -3.67
N SER A 52 -9.72 -2.35 -2.54
CA SER A 52 -9.77 -0.88 -2.59
C SER A 52 -8.46 -0.28 -3.10
N PHE A 53 -7.30 -0.80 -2.69
CA PHE A 53 -5.99 -0.31 -3.14
C PHE A 53 -5.81 -0.48 -4.64
N ASP A 54 -6.14 -1.65 -5.18
CA ASP A 54 -5.96 -1.96 -6.60
C ASP A 54 -6.87 -1.11 -7.49
N ARG A 55 -8.12 -0.89 -7.07
CA ARG A 55 -9.04 -0.01 -7.79
C ARG A 55 -8.59 1.45 -7.74
N SER A 56 -8.16 1.93 -6.57
CA SER A 56 -7.72 3.31 -6.41
C SER A 56 -6.43 3.61 -7.18
N THR A 57 -5.44 2.72 -7.13
CA THR A 57 -4.17 2.88 -7.86
C THR A 57 -4.37 2.81 -9.36
N SER A 58 -5.21 1.88 -9.84
CA SER A 58 -5.62 1.80 -11.25
C SER A 58 -6.30 3.08 -11.73
N LEU A 59 -7.26 3.61 -10.96
CA LEU A 59 -7.97 4.86 -11.29
C LEU A 59 -7.01 6.06 -11.39
N LEU A 60 -6.01 6.13 -10.52
CA LEU A 60 -5.02 7.21 -10.48
C LEU A 60 -3.87 6.99 -11.49
N GLY A 61 -3.84 5.83 -12.16
CA GLY A 61 -2.77 5.42 -13.07
C GLY A 61 -1.42 5.24 -12.37
N LEU A 62 -1.41 4.78 -11.12
CA LEU A 62 -0.19 4.49 -10.37
C LEU A 62 0.32 3.08 -10.70
N ASN A 63 1.64 2.91 -10.66
CA ASN A 63 2.29 1.62 -10.83
C ASN A 63 2.48 0.97 -9.46
N VAL A 64 1.89 -0.20 -9.24
CA VAL A 64 2.05 -0.94 -7.97
C VAL A 64 3.36 -1.71 -8.00
N ALA A 65 4.33 -1.25 -7.22
CA ALA A 65 5.67 -1.83 -7.15
C ALA A 65 5.77 -2.98 -6.13
N GLY A 66 4.79 -3.11 -5.23
CA GLY A 66 4.66 -4.28 -4.35
C GLY A 66 3.73 -4.07 -3.16
N LYS A 67 3.45 -5.16 -2.45
CA LYS A 67 2.57 -5.19 -1.28
C LYS A 67 3.13 -6.13 -0.21
N VAL A 68 3.07 -5.71 1.06
CA VAL A 68 3.35 -6.55 2.23
C VAL A 68 2.16 -6.46 3.18
N CYS A 69 1.53 -7.61 3.44
CA CYS A 69 0.35 -7.73 4.28
C CYS A 69 0.66 -8.71 5.42
N ALA A 70 1.08 -8.18 6.56
CA ALA A 70 1.51 -8.94 7.72
C ALA A 70 0.32 -9.29 8.62
N TYR A 71 -0.17 -10.53 8.52
CA TYR A 71 -1.19 -11.07 9.42
C TYR A 71 -0.54 -11.66 10.68
N ASN A 72 -1.36 -11.98 11.68
CA ASN A 72 -0.93 -12.46 13.00
C ASN A 72 0.01 -11.48 13.71
N VAL A 73 -0.31 -10.18 13.65
CA VAL A 73 0.41 -9.09 14.33
C VAL A 73 -0.59 -8.30 15.17
N TYR A 74 -0.76 -8.69 16.43
CA TYR A 74 -1.73 -8.10 17.34
C TYR A 74 -1.06 -7.24 18.40
N ASP A 75 -0.03 -7.78 19.06
CA ASP A 75 0.70 -7.14 20.14
C ASP A 75 2.05 -6.56 19.68
N ILE A 76 2.61 -5.70 20.52
CA ILE A 76 3.97 -5.16 20.33
C ILE A 76 4.95 -6.34 20.35
N GLY A 77 5.75 -6.47 19.27
CA GLY A 77 6.75 -7.52 19.12
C GLY A 77 6.32 -8.67 18.20
N ASP A 78 5.03 -8.84 17.91
CA ASP A 78 4.56 -9.93 17.03
C ASP A 78 5.15 -9.85 15.61
N ILE A 79 5.44 -8.63 15.15
CA ILE A 79 6.04 -8.39 13.84
C ILE A 79 7.43 -9.04 13.69
N GLU A 80 8.12 -9.29 14.80
CA GLU A 80 9.46 -9.90 14.83
C GLU A 80 9.41 -11.43 14.79
N GLN A 81 8.26 -12.03 15.07
CA GLN A 81 8.10 -13.50 15.11
C GLN A 81 8.01 -14.13 13.71
N ASN A 82 7.95 -13.30 12.66
CA ASN A 82 7.79 -13.72 11.27
C ASN A 82 8.72 -12.90 10.36
N ASP A 83 8.80 -13.29 9.08
CA ASP A 83 9.71 -12.68 8.10
C ASP A 83 9.22 -11.34 7.52
N TRP A 84 8.24 -10.69 8.16
CA TRP A 84 7.58 -9.50 7.63
C TRP A 84 8.53 -8.32 7.46
N LEU A 85 9.44 -8.12 8.42
CA LEU A 85 10.41 -7.02 8.37
C LEU A 85 11.43 -7.18 7.24
N ASN A 86 11.89 -8.40 6.98
CA ASN A 86 12.81 -8.68 5.87
C ASN A 86 12.10 -8.48 4.52
N ARG A 87 10.88 -9.00 4.35
CA ARG A 87 10.08 -8.77 3.15
C ARG A 87 9.84 -7.29 2.86
N ALA A 88 9.53 -6.49 3.88
CA ALA A 88 9.37 -5.05 3.74
C ALA A 88 10.68 -4.35 3.35
N LYS A 89 11.80 -4.78 3.95
CA LYS A 89 13.13 -4.27 3.62
C LYS A 89 13.53 -4.60 2.18
N GLU A 90 13.35 -5.85 1.76
CA GLU A 90 13.64 -6.32 0.40
C GLU A 90 12.81 -5.56 -0.63
N LEU A 91 11.51 -5.36 -0.37
CA LEU A 91 10.66 -4.55 -1.23
C LEU A 91 11.19 -3.11 -1.33
N GLY A 92 11.55 -2.48 -0.21
CA GLY A 92 12.13 -1.14 -0.20
C GLY A 92 13.43 -1.04 -0.99
N VAL A 93 14.30 -2.04 -0.91
CA VAL A 93 15.56 -2.11 -1.67
C VAL A 93 15.28 -2.28 -3.17
N ALA A 94 14.37 -3.18 -3.54
CA ALA A 94 14.04 -3.44 -4.94
C ALA A 94 13.46 -2.18 -5.62
N VAL A 95 12.48 -1.54 -4.99
CA VAL A 95 11.82 -0.34 -5.53
C VAL A 95 12.76 0.87 -5.48
N GLY A 96 13.45 1.10 -4.35
CA GLY A 96 14.38 2.22 -4.21
C GLY A 96 15.64 2.12 -5.08
N GLY A 97 16.04 0.89 -5.44
CA GLY A 97 17.10 0.63 -6.41
C GLY A 97 16.66 0.97 -7.84
N GLN A 98 15.45 0.57 -8.23
CA GLN A 98 14.87 0.83 -9.55
C GLN A 98 14.64 2.32 -9.81
N ILE A 99 14.20 3.09 -8.80
CA ILE A 99 14.00 4.55 -8.91
C ILE A 99 15.32 5.30 -9.19
N LYS A 100 16.48 4.78 -8.79
CA LYS A 100 17.77 5.44 -9.05
C LYS A 100 18.30 5.23 -10.47
N GLU A 101 17.76 4.26 -11.20
CA GLU A 101 18.20 3.88 -12.55
C GLU A 101 17.25 4.39 -13.66
N SER A 102 16.16 5.09 -13.29
CA SER A 102 15.18 5.72 -14.21
C SER A 102 15.28 7.24 -14.22
#